data_AF-A0A9Q3UZU7-F1
#
_entry.id   AF-A0A9Q3UZU7-F1
#
_cell.length_a   1.000
_cell.length_b   1.000
_cell.length_c   1.000
_cell.angle_alpha   90.00
_cell.angle_beta   90.00
_cell.angle_gamma   90.00
#
_symmetry.space_group_name_H-M   'P 1'
#
loop_
_entity.id
_entity.type
_entity.pdbx_description
1 polymer ?
#
loop_
_entity_poly.entity_id
_entity_poly.type
_entity_poly.pdbx_seq_one_letter_code
_entity_poly.pdbx_strand_id
1 'polypeptide(L)'
;MEDQNTEDWEALFKEEFENVDRQNQFRERGKLGGRPKINEPKSERLALRFTPLEMKMLKERADKKKLKLTDYSRTILLEKELPDYEKNIMLTEYATNFRRISNYMKKEIFTPEERARLLREIEEVIKGIRTQVKW
;
A
#
# COMPACT_ATOMS: atom_id res chain seq x y z
N MET A 1 21.81 -11.01 37.98
CA MET A 1 21.64 -12.03 36.93
C MET A 1 20.77 -11.39 35.88
N GLU A 2 21.32 -10.38 35.19
CA GLU A 2 22.09 -10.50 33.94
C GLU A 2 21.23 -11.02 32.79
N ASP A 3 20.87 -10.03 31.97
CA ASP A 3 20.14 -10.05 30.71
C ASP A 3 20.62 -11.18 29.78
N GLN A 4 19.73 -12.14 29.51
CA GLN A 4 19.93 -13.16 28.49
C GLN A 4 18.62 -13.39 27.71
N ASN A 5 18.25 -12.39 26.89
CA ASN A 5 17.55 -12.59 25.61
C ASN A 5 17.29 -11.25 24.90
N THR A 6 18.32 -10.44 24.73
CA THR A 6 18.36 -9.52 23.59
C THR A 6 18.77 -10.37 22.41
N GLU A 7 17.79 -11.04 21.78
CA GLU A 7 17.95 -11.68 20.48
C GLU A 7 18.77 -10.74 19.58
N ASP A 8 19.76 -11.31 18.93
CA ASP A 8 20.78 -10.60 18.15
C ASP A 8 20.16 -10.05 16.85
N TRP A 9 19.25 -9.09 17.01
CA TRP A 9 18.52 -8.44 15.94
C TRP A 9 19.50 -7.77 14.98
N GLU A 10 20.61 -7.24 15.50
CA GLU A 10 21.67 -6.67 14.68
C GLU A 10 22.34 -7.71 13.79
N ALA A 11 22.70 -8.90 14.31
CA ALA A 11 23.27 -9.96 13.49
C ALA A 11 22.29 -10.48 12.42
N LEU A 12 21.01 -10.66 12.76
CA LEU A 12 19.95 -11.04 11.82
C LEU A 12 19.77 -9.99 10.71
N PHE A 13 19.74 -8.71 11.07
CA PHE A 13 19.65 -7.61 10.08
C PHE A 13 20.91 -7.52 9.20
N LYS A 14 22.08 -7.86 9.74
CA LYS A 14 23.36 -7.85 9.00
C LYS A 14 23.44 -9.01 8.00
N GLU A 15 23.03 -10.21 8.39
CA GLU A 15 22.92 -11.37 7.49
C GLU A 15 21.88 -11.14 6.38
N GLU A 16 20.73 -10.53 6.70
CA GLU A 16 19.76 -10.11 5.67
C GLU A 16 20.34 -9.04 4.74
N PHE A 17 21.19 -8.13 5.24
CA PHE A 17 21.81 -7.09 4.42
C PHE A 17 22.89 -7.64 3.48
N GLU A 18 23.69 -8.59 3.95
CA GLU A 18 24.79 -9.21 3.19
C GLU A 18 24.27 -10.21 2.15
N ASN A 19 23.17 -10.93 2.44
CA ASN A 19 22.54 -11.86 1.48
C ASN A 19 21.69 -11.19 0.39
N VAL A 20 21.50 -9.87 0.44
CA VAL A 20 20.76 -9.13 -0.58
C VAL A 20 21.68 -8.82 -1.75
N ASP A 21 21.81 -9.81 -2.64
CA ASP A 21 22.45 -9.64 -3.93
C ASP A 21 21.60 -8.67 -4.79
N ARG A 22 21.90 -7.37 -4.65
CA ARG A 22 21.09 -6.28 -5.23
C ARG A 22 20.85 -6.50 -6.73
N GLN A 23 21.83 -7.07 -7.45
CA GLN A 23 21.69 -7.41 -8.86
C GLN A 23 20.60 -8.45 -9.14
N ASN A 24 20.50 -9.49 -8.32
CA ASN A 24 19.45 -10.50 -8.46
C ASN A 24 18.07 -9.94 -8.10
N GLN A 25 17.98 -9.05 -7.11
CA GLN A 25 16.73 -8.34 -6.81
C GLN A 25 16.24 -7.46 -7.97
N PHE A 26 17.14 -6.76 -8.68
CA PHE A 26 16.76 -5.97 -9.85
C PHE A 26 16.33 -6.85 -11.03
N ARG A 27 16.94 -8.04 -11.21
CA ARG A 27 16.52 -9.01 -12.22
C ARG A 27 15.14 -9.60 -11.90
N GLU A 28 14.89 -9.99 -10.66
CA GLU A 28 13.57 -10.50 -10.26
C GLU A 28 12.49 -9.40 -10.26
N ARG A 29 12.79 -8.22 -9.73
CA ARG A 29 11.89 -7.06 -9.82
C ARG A 29 11.67 -6.59 -11.25
N GLY A 30 12.66 -6.74 -12.14
CA GLY A 30 12.54 -6.47 -13.57
C GLY A 30 11.64 -7.50 -14.28
N LYS A 31 11.69 -8.78 -13.87
CA LYS A 31 10.74 -9.82 -14.32
C LYS A 31 9.31 -9.58 -13.80
N LEU A 32 9.19 -9.03 -12.59
CA LEU A 32 7.93 -8.51 -12.02
C LEU A 32 7.55 -7.12 -12.59
N GLY A 33 8.45 -6.51 -13.36
CA GLY A 33 8.36 -5.17 -13.93
C GLY A 33 7.49 -5.17 -15.18
N GLY A 34 6.23 -5.52 -15.00
CA GLY A 34 5.21 -5.49 -16.02
C GLY A 34 3.84 -5.59 -15.36
N ARG A 35 2.81 -4.99 -15.96
CA ARG A 35 1.44 -5.25 -15.50
C ARG A 35 1.18 -6.75 -15.68
N PRO A 36 0.85 -7.51 -14.61
CA PRO A 36 0.59 -8.93 -14.74
C PRO A 36 -0.48 -9.14 -15.82
N LYS A 37 -0.20 -10.04 -16.76
CA LYS A 37 -1.17 -10.41 -17.78
C LYS A 37 -2.34 -11.06 -17.07
N ILE A 38 -3.51 -10.41 -17.13
CA ILE A 38 -4.75 -10.99 -16.63
C ILE A 38 -5.04 -12.17 -17.56
N ASN A 39 -4.99 -13.39 -17.03
CA ASN A 39 -5.15 -14.62 -17.82
C ASN A 39 -6.52 -14.70 -18.51
N GLU A 40 -7.52 -13.98 -17.99
CA GLU A 40 -8.88 -13.98 -18.51
C GLU A 40 -9.33 -12.56 -18.88
N PRO A 41 -9.27 -12.18 -20.16
CA PRO A 41 -9.76 -10.88 -20.61
C PRO A 41 -11.29 -10.81 -20.48
N LYS A 42 -11.82 -9.61 -20.28
CA LYS A 42 -13.27 -9.35 -20.25
C LYS A 42 -13.84 -9.49 -21.67
N SER A 43 -14.24 -10.71 -22.05
CA SER A 43 -14.78 -11.04 -23.37
C SER A 43 -16.31 -10.94 -23.44
N GLU A 44 -17.01 -11.27 -22.37
CA GLU A 44 -18.47 -11.31 -22.33
C GLU A 44 -19.11 -9.92 -22.19
N ARG A 45 -20.24 -9.71 -22.88
CA ARG A 45 -20.97 -8.43 -22.91
C ARG A 45 -22.39 -8.60 -22.37
N LEU A 46 -22.75 -7.75 -21.42
CA LEU A 46 -24.12 -7.57 -20.94
C LEU A 46 -24.71 -6.30 -21.57
N ALA A 47 -25.88 -6.40 -22.21
CA ALA A 47 -26.60 -5.27 -22.79
C ALA A 47 -27.88 -5.00 -21.98
N LEU A 48 -27.99 -3.81 -21.41
CA LEU A 48 -29.14 -3.35 -20.63
C LEU A 48 -29.73 -2.11 -21.30
N ARG A 49 -31.07 -2.01 -21.31
CA ARG A 49 -31.78 -0.80 -21.77
C ARG A 49 -32.28 -0.04 -20.55
N PHE A 50 -32.08 1.27 -20.55
CA PHE A 50 -32.51 2.17 -19.48
C PHE A 50 -33.35 3.30 -20.06
N THR A 51 -34.28 3.80 -19.25
CA THR A 51 -34.95 5.07 -19.52
C THR A 51 -33.97 6.24 -19.35
N PRO A 52 -34.25 7.43 -19.92
CA PRO A 52 -33.39 8.60 -19.76
C PRO A 52 -33.16 9.01 -18.29
N LEU A 53 -34.18 8.87 -17.44
CA LEU A 53 -34.12 9.21 -16.02
C LEU A 53 -33.20 8.26 -15.25
N GLU A 54 -33.36 6.95 -15.45
CA GLU A 54 -32.51 5.93 -14.83
C GLU A 54 -31.04 6.10 -15.23
N MET A 55 -30.80 6.40 -16.52
CA MET A 55 -29.46 6.63 -17.03
C MET A 55 -28.81 7.87 -16.41
N LYS A 56 -29.59 8.95 -16.19
CA LYS A 56 -29.11 10.16 -15.51
C LYS A 56 -28.72 9.86 -14.06
N MET A 57 -29.57 9.14 -13.33
CA MET A 57 -29.27 8.75 -11.95
C MET A 57 -28.00 7.91 -11.83
N LEU A 58 -27.79 6.95 -12.74
CA LEU A 58 -26.58 6.13 -12.74
C LEU A 58 -25.32 6.95 -13.02
N LYS A 59 -25.39 7.91 -13.96
CA LYS A 59 -24.27 8.83 -14.23
C LYS A 59 -23.94 9.69 -13.03
N GLU A 60 -24.93 10.34 -12.41
CA GLU A 60 -24.70 11.19 -11.24
C GLU A 60 -24.09 10.42 -10.07
N ARG A 61 -24.52 9.18 -9.84
CA ARG A 61 -23.93 8.33 -8.79
C ARG A 61 -22.51 7.88 -9.12
N ALA A 62 -22.22 7.58 -10.38
CA ALA A 62 -20.87 7.24 -10.84
C ALA A 62 -19.92 8.45 -10.72
N ASP A 63 -20.38 9.64 -11.12
CA ASP A 63 -19.62 10.88 -11.09
C ASP A 63 -19.28 11.30 -9.66
N LYS A 64 -20.22 11.17 -8.71
CA LYS A 64 -19.97 11.40 -7.28
C LYS A 64 -18.83 10.54 -6.74
N LYS A 65 -18.67 9.32 -7.26
CA LYS A 65 -17.60 8.39 -6.85
C LYS A 65 -16.36 8.47 -7.72
N LYS A 66 -16.32 9.39 -8.69
CA LYS A 66 -15.23 9.54 -9.68
C LYS A 66 -14.93 8.23 -10.44
N LEU A 67 -15.97 7.42 -10.69
CA LEU A 67 -15.87 6.15 -11.40
C LEU A 67 -16.45 6.27 -12.81
N LYS A 68 -15.88 5.54 -13.77
CA LYS A 68 -16.51 5.35 -15.07
C LYS A 68 -17.82 4.59 -14.90
N LEU A 69 -18.84 4.97 -15.66
CA LEU A 69 -20.16 4.33 -15.59
C LEU A 69 -20.08 2.80 -15.74
N THR A 70 -19.24 2.30 -16.64
CA THR A 70 -19.05 0.85 -16.85
C THR A 70 -18.47 0.14 -15.63
N ASP A 71 -17.51 0.77 -14.94
CA ASP A 71 -16.88 0.20 -13.76
C ASP A 71 -17.84 0.28 -12.57
N TYR A 72 -18.51 1.42 -12.40
CA TYR A 72 -19.54 1.61 -11.37
C TYR A 72 -20.67 0.57 -11.50
N SER A 73 -21.22 0.38 -12.70
CA SER A 73 -22.27 -0.59 -12.95
C SER A 73 -21.81 -2.02 -12.66
N ARG A 74 -20.59 -2.40 -13.08
CA ARG A 74 -20.04 -3.73 -12.78
C ARG A 74 -19.83 -3.93 -11.29
N THR A 75 -19.36 -2.92 -10.56
CA THR A 75 -19.14 -3.01 -9.12
C THR A 75 -20.46 -3.24 -8.38
N ILE A 76 -21.53 -2.52 -8.76
CA ILE A 76 -22.86 -2.74 -8.18
C ILE A 76 -23.43 -4.11 -8.53
N LEU A 77 -23.36 -4.51 -9.81
CA LEU A 77 -23.92 -5.79 -10.27
C LEU A 77 -23.20 -7.00 -9.64
N LEU A 78 -21.95 -6.83 -9.22
CA LEU A 78 -21.16 -7.87 -8.55
C LEU A 78 -21.12 -7.70 -7.02
N GLU A 79 -21.92 -6.78 -6.47
CA GLU A 79 -21.97 -6.46 -5.03
C GLU A 79 -20.58 -6.21 -4.42
N LYS A 80 -19.66 -5.69 -5.22
CA LYS A 80 -18.31 -5.37 -4.77
C LYS A 80 -18.33 -4.06 -3.98
N GLU A 81 -17.46 -3.99 -2.99
CA GLU A 81 -17.26 -2.75 -2.23
C GLU A 81 -16.81 -1.63 -3.16
N LEU A 82 -17.51 -0.49 -3.08
CA LEU A 82 -17.18 0.68 -3.87
C LEU A 82 -15.93 1.32 -3.26
N PRO A 83 -14.88 1.58 -4.06
CA PRO A 83 -13.65 2.16 -3.54
C PRO A 83 -13.93 3.55 -2.97
N ASP A 84 -13.47 3.79 -1.74
CA ASP A 84 -13.42 5.12 -1.16
C ASP A 84 -12.16 5.82 -1.69
N TYR A 85 -12.37 6.71 -2.66
CA TYR A 85 -11.30 7.38 -3.38
C TYR A 85 -10.39 8.19 -2.45
N GLU A 86 -10.97 8.93 -1.50
CA GLU A 86 -10.21 9.80 -0.60
C GLU A 86 -9.41 8.99 0.41
N LYS A 87 -10.04 7.97 1.00
CA LYS A 87 -9.35 7.03 1.89
C LYS A 87 -8.20 6.31 1.18
N ASN A 88 -8.41 5.86 -0.06
CA ASN A 88 -7.37 5.17 -0.83
C ASN A 88 -6.19 6.08 -1.19
N ILE A 89 -6.43 7.37 -1.47
CA ILE A 89 -5.36 8.35 -1.66
C ILE A 89 -4.55 8.49 -0.37
N MET A 90 -5.23 8.74 0.76
CA MET A 90 -4.55 8.90 2.05
C MET A 90 -3.69 7.67 2.39
N LEU A 91 -4.23 6.47 2.21
CA LEU A 91 -3.49 5.21 2.43
C LEU A 91 -2.27 5.07 1.51
N THR A 92 -2.39 5.50 0.25
CA THR A 92 -1.28 5.47 -0.72
C THR A 92 -0.18 6.46 -0.33
N GLU A 93 -0.56 7.65 0.13
CA GLU A 93 0.38 8.66 0.62
C GLU A 93 1.10 8.18 1.88
N TYR A 94 0.38 7.58 2.84
CA TYR A 94 0.99 6.97 4.02
C TYR A 94 2.00 5.88 3.65
N ALA A 95 1.62 4.94 2.79
CA ALA A 95 2.52 3.89 2.32
C ALA A 95 3.79 4.46 1.67
N THR A 96 3.65 5.53 0.89
CA THR A 96 4.79 6.23 0.26
C THR A 96 5.69 6.87 1.31
N ASN A 97 5.13 7.55 2.30
CA ASN A 97 5.88 8.19 3.37
C ASN A 97 6.62 7.19 4.23
N PHE A 98 5.99 6.08 4.64
CA PHE A 98 6.67 5.01 5.37
C PHE A 98 7.83 4.40 4.57
N ARG A 99 7.63 4.20 3.26
CA ARG A 99 8.70 3.72 2.38
C ARG A 99 9.86 4.72 2.30
N ARG A 100 9.58 6.02 2.26
CA ARG A 100 10.63 7.07 2.28
C ARG A 100 11.39 7.06 3.59
N ILE A 101 10.71 6.95 4.73
CA ILE A 101 11.34 6.85 6.05
C ILE A 101 12.24 5.61 6.12
N SER A 102 11.74 4.45 5.69
CA SER A 102 12.54 3.21 5.62
C SER A 102 13.78 3.37 4.74
N ASN A 103 13.63 3.97 3.56
CA ASN A 103 14.77 4.23 2.67
C ASN A 103 15.76 5.23 3.26
N TYR A 104 15.28 6.26 3.95
CA TYR A 104 16.10 7.25 4.63
C TYR A 104 16.94 6.57 5.74
N MET A 105 16.31 5.70 6.53
CA MET A 105 16.97 4.87 7.54
C MET A 105 17.96 3.86 6.96
N LYS A 106 17.98 3.59 5.66
CA LYS A 106 18.99 2.70 5.05
C LYS A 106 20.23 3.44 4.56
N LYS A 107 20.24 4.77 4.57
CA LYS A 107 21.42 5.55 4.16
C LYS A 107 22.47 5.54 5.28
N GLU A 108 23.73 5.32 4.92
CA GLU A 108 24.90 5.34 5.82
C GLU A 108 25.32 6.75 6.25
N ILE A 109 24.36 7.69 6.31
CA ILE A 109 24.62 9.11 6.64
C ILE A 109 24.49 9.34 8.15
N PHE A 110 23.82 8.45 8.86
CA PHE A 110 23.57 8.59 10.30
C PHE A 110 24.62 7.88 11.13
N THR A 111 25.04 8.54 12.20
CA THR A 111 25.74 7.90 13.30
C THR A 111 24.81 6.92 14.03
N PRO A 112 25.35 5.91 14.75
CA PRO A 112 24.54 4.95 15.50
C PRO A 112 23.60 5.61 16.52
N GLU A 113 24.05 6.69 17.15
CA GLU A 113 23.29 7.45 18.14
C GLU A 113 22.08 8.19 17.53
N GLU A 114 22.28 8.82 16.36
CA GLU A 114 21.19 9.48 15.62
C GLU A 114 20.14 8.48 15.13
N ARG A 115 20.55 7.28 14.70
CA ARG A 115 19.64 6.19 14.34
C ARG A 115 18.80 5.74 15.53
N ALA A 116 19.44 5.52 16.67
CA ALA A 116 18.74 5.08 17.88
C ALA A 116 17.73 6.12 18.37
N ARG A 117 18.08 7.41 18.29
CA ARG A 117 17.17 8.51 18.62
C ARG A 117 15.96 8.56 17.67
N LEU A 118 16.19 8.48 16.36
CA LEU A 118 15.12 8.53 15.38
C LEU A 118 14.18 7.31 15.49
N LEU A 119 14.72 6.13 15.80
CA LEU A 119 13.91 4.93 16.06
C LEU A 119 13.00 5.11 17.28
N ARG A 120 13.50 5.70 18.37
CA ARG A 120 12.68 6.02 19.55
C ARG A 120 11.56 6.99 19.22
N GLU A 121 11.85 8.07 18.49
CA GLU A 121 10.85 9.05 18.08
C GLU A 121 9.75 8.41 17.20
N ILE A 122 10.13 7.52 16.27
CA ILE A 122 9.16 6.76 15.46
C ILE A 122 8.32 5.83 16.35
N GLU A 123 8.93 5.14 17.30
CA GLU A 123 8.23 4.23 18.20
C GLU A 123 7.21 4.97 19.09
N GLU A 124 7.58 6.15 19.60
CA GLU A 124 6.67 7.02 20.36
C GLU A 124 5.50 7.51 19.52
N VAL A 125 5.75 7.92 18.27
CA VAL A 125 4.70 8.32 17.33
C VAL A 125 3.74 7.15 17.04
N ILE A 126 4.27 5.95 16.80
CA ILE A 126 3.45 4.74 16.56
C ILE A 126 2.63 4.40 17.80
N LYS A 127 3.22 4.47 18.99
CA LYS A 127 2.49 4.29 20.26
C LYS A 127 1.38 5.32 20.37
N GLY A 128 1.66 6.60 20.15
CA GLY A 128 0.66 7.68 20.17
C GLY A 128 -0.50 7.46 19.20
N ILE A 129 -0.21 7.03 17.96
CA ILE A 129 -1.22 6.67 16.97
C ILE A 129 -2.08 5.51 17.49
N ARG A 130 -1.45 4.46 18.05
CA ARG A 130 -2.16 3.29 18.60
C ARG A 130 -3.06 3.65 19.78
N THR A 131 -2.69 4.63 20.61
CA THR A 131 -3.52 5.07 21.75
C THR A 131 -4.71 5.91 21.31
N GLN A 132 -4.56 6.70 20.24
CA GLN A 132 -5.64 7.55 19.72
C GLN A 132 -6.62 6.80 18.81
N VAL A 133 -6.14 5.78 18.10
CA VAL A 133 -6.99 4.88 17.32
C VAL A 133 -7.57 3.82 18.26
N LYS A 134 -8.71 4.11 18.88
CA LYS A 134 -9.54 3.08 19.51
C LYS A 134 -10.08 2.18 18.40
N TRP A 135 -9.63 0.93 18.40
CA TRP A 135 -10.25 -0.15 17.63
C TRP A 135 -11.63 -0.49 18.19
#